data_AF-A0A9E0ELF9-F1
#
_entry.id   AF-A0A9E0ELF9-F1
#
_cell.length_a   1.000
_cell.length_b   1.000
_cell.length_c   1.000
_cell.angle_alpha   90.00
_cell.angle_beta   90.00
_cell.angle_gamma   90.00
#
_symmetry.space_group_name_H-M   'P 1'
#
loop_
_entity.id
_entity.type
_entity.pdbx_description
1 polymer ?
#
loop_
_entity_poly.entity_id
_entity_poly.type
_entity_poly.pdbx_seq_one_letter_code
_entity_poly.pdbx_strand_id
1 'polypeptide(L)' 'TKQNAGAMKKETLRSICEAVDIPVVAIGGINGKNLKELSHTGIDGVALVSAIFAADEIENTCRSLRNLTEKTVKSK' A
#
# COMPACT_ATOMS: atom_id res chain seq x y z
N THR A 1 -3.92 -0.87 -12.46
CA THR A 1 -2.95 0.24 -12.42
C THR A 1 -3.20 1.15 -13.59
N LYS A 2 -3.06 2.48 -13.42
CA LYS A 2 -3.14 3.40 -14.56
C LYS A 2 -1.91 3.16 -15.45
N GLN A 3 -2.11 2.87 -16.72
CA GLN A 3 -1.03 2.48 -17.65
C GLN A 3 -0.07 3.64 -17.98
N ASN A 4 -0.52 4.89 -17.78
CA ASN A 4 0.27 6.09 -18.06
C ASN A 4 1.09 6.58 -16.86
N ALA A 5 1.12 5.83 -15.76
CA ALA A 5 1.90 6.18 -14.58
C ALA A 5 3.25 5.46 -14.60
N GLY A 6 4.35 6.21 -14.43
CA GLY A 6 5.68 5.64 -14.27
C GLY A 6 5.82 4.88 -12.95
N ALA A 7 6.62 3.81 -12.94
CA ALA A 7 6.94 3.08 -11.71
C ALA A 7 7.87 3.94 -10.83
N MET A 8 7.52 4.05 -9.54
CA MET A 8 8.37 4.71 -8.54
C MET A 8 9.27 3.68 -7.87
N LYS A 9 10.54 4.05 -7.64
CA LYS A 9 11.47 3.25 -6.86
C LYS A 9 11.15 3.33 -5.37
N LYS A 10 11.41 2.24 -4.63
CA LYS A 10 11.11 2.16 -3.18
C LYS A 10 11.90 3.21 -2.38
N GLU A 11 13.12 3.53 -2.80
CA GLU A 11 13.98 4.52 -2.16
C GLU A 11 13.38 5.92 -2.28
N THR A 12 12.80 6.26 -3.44
CA THR A 12 12.11 7.54 -3.64
C THR A 12 10.90 7.67 -2.71
N LEU A 13 10.09 6.61 -2.57
CA LEU A 13 8.97 6.59 -1.64
C LEU A 13 9.44 6.82 -0.19
N ARG A 14 10.54 6.16 0.20
CA ARG A 14 11.13 6.34 1.52
C ARG A 14 11.60 7.77 1.77
N SER A 15 12.34 8.37 0.84
CA SER A 15 12.80 9.75 0.97
C SER A 15 11.64 10.74 1.06
N ILE A 16 10.51 10.49 0.38
CA ILE A 16 9.30 11.31 0.51
C ILE A 16 8.74 11.19 1.94
N CYS A 17 8.60 9.97 2.46
CA CYS A 17 8.06 9.75 3.82
C CYS A 17 8.96 10.36 4.91
N GLU A 18 10.29 10.37 4.72
CA GLU A 18 11.24 10.98 5.65
C GLU A 18 11.24 12.52 5.58
N ALA A 19 10.77 13.11 4.49
CA ALA A 19 10.80 14.56 4.25
C ALA A 19 9.54 15.30 4.71
N VAL A 20 8.47 14.60 5.10
CA VAL A 20 7.17 15.22 5.44
C VAL A 20 6.62 14.68 6.76
N ASP A 21 5.98 15.56 7.53
CA ASP A 21 5.33 15.21 8.81
C ASP A 21 3.84 14.87 8.67
N ILE A 22 3.30 14.89 7.45
CA ILE A 22 1.90 14.54 7.17
C ILE A 22 1.74 13.03 6.92
N PRO A 23 0.54 12.45 7.16
CA PRO A 23 0.30 11.04 6.85
C PRO A 23 0.49 10.71 5.36
N VAL A 24 1.20 9.62 5.06
CA VAL A 24 1.48 9.16 3.70
C VAL A 24 0.77 7.84 3.41
N VAL A 25 -0.01 7.81 2.33
CA VAL A 25 -0.77 6.63 1.87
C VAL A 25 -0.28 6.19 0.49
N ALA A 26 0.16 4.93 0.37
CA ALA A 26 0.58 4.38 -0.91
C ALA A 26 -0.64 3.94 -1.75
N ILE A 27 -0.62 4.23 -3.06
CA ILE A 27 -1.68 3.83 -3.99
C ILE A 27 -1.08 3.39 -5.33
N GLY A 28 -1.78 2.48 -6.01
CA GLY A 28 -1.49 2.12 -7.40
C GLY A 28 -1.00 0.68 -7.54
N GLY A 29 -1.90 -0.23 -7.93
CA GLY A 29 -1.53 -1.63 -8.21
C GLY A 29 -1.18 -2.47 -6.98
N ILE A 30 -1.41 -1.96 -5.77
CA ILE A 30 -1.17 -2.69 -4.52
C ILE A 30 -2.23 -3.79 -4.34
N ASN A 31 -1.79 -4.96 -3.92
CA ASN A 31 -2.60 -6.15 -3.64
C ASN A 31 -1.90 -7.05 -2.61
N GLY A 32 -2.52 -8.17 -2.22
CA GLY A 32 -1.99 -9.06 -1.18
C GLY A 32 -0.62 -9.68 -1.46
N LYS A 33 -0.15 -9.69 -2.71
CA LYS A 33 1.15 -10.26 -3.10
C LYS A 33 2.30 -9.29 -2.91
N ASN A 34 2.10 -8.01 -3.25
CA ASN A 34 3.16 -6.98 -3.22
C ASN A 34 3.08 -6.06 -2.00
N LEU A 35 2.02 -6.13 -1.18
CA LEU A 35 1.84 -5.23 -0.04
C LEU A 35 3.04 -5.26 0.92
N LYS A 36 3.60 -6.44 1.19
CA LYS A 36 4.78 -6.63 2.06
C LYS A 36 6.04 -5.91 1.56
N GLU A 37 6.13 -5.64 0.25
CA GLU A 37 7.26 -4.91 -0.32
C GLU A 37 7.29 -3.46 0.16
N LEU A 38 6.17 -2.94 0.65
CA LEU A 38 6.08 -1.59 1.21
C LEU A 38 6.58 -1.49 2.66
N SER A 39 6.95 -2.61 3.30
CA SER A 39 7.54 -2.59 4.63
C SER A 39 8.80 -1.73 4.67
N HIS A 40 8.98 -1.00 5.77
CA HIS A 40 10.11 -0.10 6.04
C HIS A 40 10.21 1.12 5.10
N THR A 41 9.17 1.42 4.32
CA THR A 41 9.12 2.65 3.51
C THR A 41 8.74 3.89 4.31
N GLY A 42 8.06 3.72 5.44
CA GLY A 42 7.59 4.83 6.27
C GLY A 42 6.15 5.26 6.00
N ILE A 43 5.42 4.58 5.12
CA ILE A 43 3.99 4.84 4.87
C ILE A 43 3.13 4.54 6.11
N ASP A 44 2.05 5.32 6.27
CA ASP A 44 1.05 5.16 7.32
C ASP A 44 -0.15 4.30 6.85
N GLY A 45 -0.33 4.10 5.54
CA GLY A 45 -1.46 3.36 4.99
C GLY A 45 -1.34 3.00 3.51
N VAL A 46 -2.33 2.25 3.02
CA VAL A 46 -2.48 1.90 1.60
C VAL A 46 -3.91 2.15 1.12
N ALA A 47 -4.06 2.53 -0.15
CA ALA A 47 -5.34 2.67 -0.83
C ALA A 47 -5.48 1.64 -1.95
N LEU A 48 -6.60 0.92 -1.95
CA LEU A 48 -6.86 -0.25 -2.78
C LEU A 48 -8.16 -0.07 -3.57
N VAL A 49 -8.17 -0.51 -4.82
CA VAL A 49 -9.38 -0.49 -5.67
C VAL A 49 -9.58 -1.87 -6.29
N SER A 50 -8.81 -2.21 -7.33
CA SER A 50 -8.98 -3.47 -8.05
C SER A 50 -8.73 -4.70 -7.18
N ALA A 51 -7.87 -4.61 -6.17
CA ALA A 51 -7.62 -5.71 -5.23
C ALA A 51 -8.85 -6.07 -4.37
N ILE A 52 -9.83 -5.16 -4.23
CA ILE A 52 -11.07 -5.39 -3.49
C ILE A 52 -12.21 -5.65 -4.47
N PHE A 53 -12.43 -4.75 -5.44
CA PHE A 53 -13.59 -4.83 -6.34
C PHE A 53 -13.53 -5.98 -7.35
N ALA A 54 -12.35 -6.56 -7.61
CA ALA A 54 -12.21 -7.73 -8.47
C ALA A 54 -12.13 -9.05 -7.68
N ALA A 55 -12.37 -9.01 -6.36
CA ALA A 55 -12.33 -10.22 -5.54
C ALA A 55 -13.69 -10.93 -5.55
N ASP A 56 -13.65 -12.26 -5.61
CA ASP A 56 -14.86 -13.10 -5.51
C ASP A 56 -15.51 -12.95 -4.12
N GLU A 57 -14.68 -12.96 -3.06
CA GLU A 57 -15.10 -12.83 -1.66
C GLU A 57 -14.59 -11.50 -1.08
N ILE A 58 -15.35 -10.43 -1.31
CA ILE A 58 -14.95 -9.05 -0.95
C ILE A 58 -14.64 -8.91 0.55
N GLU A 59 -15.52 -9.41 1.43
CA GLU A 59 -15.35 -9.26 2.88
C GLU A 59 -14.09 -9.96 3.39
N ASN A 60 -13.89 -11.22 3.00
CA ASN A 60 -12.71 -12.01 3.39
C ASN A 60 -11.42 -11.40 2.83
N THR A 61 -11.49 -10.85 1.62
CA THR A 61 -10.38 -10.14 0.98
C THR A 61 -10.02 -8.88 1.76
N CYS A 62 -11.01 -8.05 2.12
CA CYS A 62 -10.81 -6.87 2.95
C CYS A 62 -10.21 -7.21 4.32
N ARG A 63 -10.72 -8.25 5.02
CA ARG A 63 -10.16 -8.70 6.30
C ARG A 63 -8.70 -9.13 6.16
N SER A 64 -8.38 -9.90 5.13
CA SER A 64 -7.01 -10.38 4.87
C SER A 64 -6.05 -9.24 4.54
N LEU A 65 -6.48 -8.32 3.68
CA LEU A 65 -5.68 -7.15 3.29
C LEU A 65 -5.46 -6.21 4.47
N ARG A 66 -6.46 -6.02 5.33
CA ARG A 66 -6.31 -5.25 6.58
C ARG A 66 -5.25 -5.87 7.48
N ASN A 67 -5.36 -7.17 7.78
CA ASN A 67 -4.38 -7.88 8.62
C ASN A 67 -2.96 -7.80 8.05
N LEU A 68 -2.82 -7.83 6.72
CA LEU A 68 -1.52 -7.70 6.06
C LEU A 68 -0.99 -6.26 6.13
N THR A 69 -1.88 -5.28 5.98
CA THR A 69 -1.56 -3.85 6.08
C THR A 69 -1.04 -3.52 7.47
N GLU A 70 -1.75 -3.94 8.53
CA GLU A 70 -1.36 -3.72 9.93
C GLU A 70 0.04 -4.29 10.25
N LYS A 71 0.47 -5.36 9.59
CA LYS A 71 1.83 -5.94 9.73
C LYS A 71 2.91 -5.22 8.93
N THR A 72 2.51 -4.40 7.96
CA THR A 72 3.42 -3.80 6.96
C THR A 72 3.68 -2.33 7.27
N VAL A 73 2.63 -1.59 7.63
CA VAL A 73 2.73 -0.16 7.96
C VAL A 73 3.29 0.02 9.36
N LYS A 74 3.95 1.15 9.61
CA LYS A 74 4.37 1.48 10.98
C LYS A 74 3.12 1.65 11.84
N SER A 75 3.03 0.89 12.94
CA SER A 75 2.18 1.32 14.05
C SER A 75 2.91 2.49 14.71
N LYS A 76 2.33 3.68 14.69
CA LYS A 76 2.74 4.75 15.60
C LYS A 76 2.37 4.39 17.03
#